data_AF-A0ABD1CB43-F1
#
_entry.id   AF-A0ABD1CB43-F1
#
_cell.length_a   1.000
_cell.length_b   1.000
_cell.length_c   1.000
_cell.angle_alpha   90.00
_cell.angle_beta   90.00
_cell.angle_gamma   90.00
#
_symmetry.space_group_name_H-M   'P 1'
#
loop_
_entity.id
_entity.type
_entity.pdbx_description
1 polymer ?
#
loop_
_entity_poly.entity_id
_entity_poly.type
_entity_poly.pdbx_seq_one_letter_code
_entity_poly.pdbx_strand_id
1 'polypeptide(L)'
;MPEVRHSLVNTASLCTASVKLIGPCYASMGAFTIFISIVISLYYGRFELPFGFYLPGLDRATWIGYLLNLAFHILQVFEAVTGLLAADMCFFNLMINAVGQLNVMIIYLKKLGGAA
;
A
#
# COMPACT_ATOMS: atom_id res chain seq x y z
N MET A 1 -12.80 11.40 -30.14
CA MET A 1 -11.48 11.35 -30.80
C MET A 1 -10.77 10.05 -30.41
N PRO A 2 -10.49 9.14 -31.35
CA PRO A 2 -9.91 7.83 -31.06
C PRO A 2 -8.53 7.90 -30.38
N GLU A 3 -7.71 8.90 -30.73
CA GLU A 3 -6.37 9.11 -30.16
C GLU A 3 -6.39 9.42 -28.65
N VAL A 4 -7.34 10.27 -28.22
CA VAL A 4 -7.55 10.60 -26.80
C VAL A 4 -7.97 9.36 -26.02
N ARG A 5 -8.90 8.58 -26.57
CA ARG A 5 -9.35 7.31 -25.96
C ARG A 5 -8.19 6.33 -25.82
N HIS A 6 -7.38 6.16 -26.86
CA HIS A 6 -6.23 5.26 -26.84
C HIS A 6 -5.20 5.68 -25.78
N SER A 7 -4.91 6.97 -25.68
CA SER A 7 -3.99 7.51 -24.67
C SER A 7 -4.49 7.28 -23.24
N LEU A 8 -5.77 7.57 -22.95
CA LEU A 8 -6.35 7.33 -21.63
C LEU A 8 -6.36 5.84 -21.26
N VAL A 9 -6.72 4.95 -22.19
CA VAL A 9 -6.72 3.50 -21.96
C VAL A 9 -5.32 2.99 -21.62
N ASN A 10 -4.29 3.51 -22.30
CA ASN A 10 -2.90 3.15 -22.01
C ASN A 10 -2.46 3.60 -20.61
N THR A 11 -2.77 4.83 -20.21
CA THR A 11 -2.49 5.34 -18.86
C THR A 11 -3.22 4.54 -17.78
N ALA A 12 -4.50 4.20 -18.00
CA ALA A 12 -5.28 3.38 -17.08
C ALA A 12 -4.73 1.94 -16.96
N SER A 13 -4.25 1.36 -18.07
CA SER A 13 -3.59 0.04 -18.09
C SER A 13 -2.32 0.03 -17.26
N LEU A 14 -1.45 1.04 -17.44
CA LEU A 14 -0.22 1.19 -16.66
C LEU A 14 -0.51 1.33 -15.17
N CYS A 15 -1.48 2.17 -14.79
CA CYS A 15 -1.88 2.28 -13.38
C CYS A 15 -2.39 0.94 -12.82
N THR A 16 -3.23 0.22 -13.57
CA THR A 16 -3.74 -1.08 -13.14
C THR A 16 -2.61 -2.08 -12.91
N ALA A 17 -1.58 -2.05 -13.75
CA ALA A 17 -0.39 -2.87 -13.57
C ALA A 17 0.40 -2.47 -12.31
N SER A 18 0.59 -1.17 -12.06
CA SER A 18 1.25 -0.65 -10.85
C SER A 18 0.51 -1.08 -9.57
N VAL A 19 -0.82 -0.98 -9.54
CA VAL A 19 -1.63 -1.42 -8.40
C VAL A 19 -1.48 -2.92 -8.14
N LYS A 20 -1.51 -3.74 -9.20
CA LYS A 20 -1.34 -5.19 -9.09
C LYS A 20 0.05 -5.59 -8.60
N LEU A 21 1.08 -4.78 -8.87
CA LEU A 21 2.44 -5.00 -8.37
C LEU A 21 2.59 -4.60 -6.91
N ILE A 22 2.01 -3.47 -6.49
CA ILE A 22 2.24 -2.92 -5.16
C ILE A 22 1.45 -3.65 -4.06
N GLY A 23 0.27 -4.20 -4.39
CA GLY A 23 -0.57 -4.94 -3.44
C GLY A 23 0.16 -6.12 -2.76
N PRO A 24 0.78 -7.05 -3.52
CA PRO A 24 1.58 -8.13 -2.96
C PRO A 24 2.79 -7.65 -2.14
N CYS A 25 3.42 -6.53 -2.51
CA CYS A 25 4.54 -5.94 -1.75
C CYS A 25 4.08 -5.45 -0.36
N TYR A 26 2.92 -4.80 -0.29
CA TYR A 26 2.35 -4.37 0.98
C TYR A 26 1.91 -5.55 1.85
N ALA A 27 1.30 -6.57 1.25
CA ALA A 27 0.92 -7.79 1.95
C ALA A 27 2.14 -8.56 2.50
N SER A 28 3.21 -8.69 1.70
CA SER A 28 4.44 -9.35 2.15
C SER A 28 5.14 -8.56 3.24
N MET A 29 5.18 -7.24 3.16
CA MET A 29 5.69 -6.37 4.22
C MET A 29 4.97 -6.62 5.55
N GLY A 30 3.64 -6.62 5.55
CA GLY A 30 2.85 -6.92 6.76
C GLY A 30 3.12 -8.33 7.31
N ALA A 31 3.19 -9.33 6.44
CA ALA A 31 3.49 -10.69 6.84
C ALA A 31 4.89 -10.81 7.46
N PHE A 32 5.91 -10.15 6.88
CA PHE A 32 7.27 -10.15 7.43
C PHE A 32 7.35 -9.46 8.78
N THR A 33 6.64 -8.36 8.99
CA THR A 33 6.60 -7.67 10.30
C THR A 33 6.12 -8.60 11.41
N ILE A 34 5.06 -9.37 11.17
CA ILE A 34 4.55 -10.35 12.14
C ILE A 34 5.52 -11.53 12.29
N PHE A 35 6.00 -12.08 11.17
CA PHE A 35 6.87 -13.25 11.14
C PHE A 35 8.19 -13.01 11.89
N ILE A 36 8.86 -11.88 11.62
CA ILE A 36 10.13 -11.52 12.27
C ILE A 36 9.95 -11.38 13.78
N SER A 37 8.86 -10.76 14.22
CA SER A 37 8.56 -10.62 15.65
C SER A 37 8.38 -11.98 16.35
N ILE A 38 7.72 -12.94 15.71
CA ILE A 38 7.57 -14.30 16.24
C ILE A 38 8.92 -15.02 16.27
N VAL A 39 9.71 -14.93 15.19
CA VAL A 39 11.03 -15.58 15.11
C VAL A 39 11.99 -15.04 16.18
N ILE A 40 12.05 -13.72 16.36
CA ILE A 40 12.86 -13.08 17.40
C ILE A 40 12.38 -13.53 18.78
N SER A 41 11.06 -13.58 19.00
CA SER A 41 10.52 -14.02 20.29
C SER A 41 10.91 -15.45 20.65
N LEU A 42 10.85 -16.35 19.66
CA LEU A 42 11.25 -17.75 19.81
C LEU A 42 12.76 -17.90 20.03
N TYR A 43 13.58 -17.11 19.33
CA TYR A 43 15.03 -17.20 19.41
C TYR A 43 15.60 -16.70 20.74
N TYR A 44 15.10 -15.56 21.24
CA TYR A 44 15.58 -14.94 22.48
C TYR A 44 14.83 -15.42 23.73
N GLY A 45 13.73 -16.19 23.58
CA GLY A 45 12.88 -16.59 24.69
C GLY A 45 12.20 -15.40 25.40
N ARG A 46 12.05 -14.28 24.69
CA ARG A 46 11.42 -13.04 25.18
C ARG A 46 10.17 -12.78 24.36
N PHE A 47 9.11 -12.31 25.01
CA PHE A 47 7.84 -11.99 24.35
C PHE A 47 7.93 -10.66 23.58
N GLU A 48 8.68 -10.65 22.48
CA GLU A 48 8.88 -9.49 21.61
C GLU A 48 7.67 -9.28 20.70
N LEU A 49 7.16 -8.05 20.65
CA LEU A 49 5.99 -7.68 19.86
C LEU A 49 6.39 -6.90 18.60
N PRO A 50 5.59 -6.93 17.52
CA PRO A 50 5.97 -6.32 16.24
C PRO A 50 6.34 -4.83 16.29
N PHE A 51 5.75 -4.09 17.23
CA PHE A 51 5.98 -2.64 17.40
C PHE A 51 6.57 -2.30 18.77
N GLY A 52 6.88 -3.31 19.60
CA GLY A 52 7.59 -3.15 20.87
C GLY A 52 6.82 -2.49 22.01
N PHE A 53 5.56 -2.05 21.82
CA PHE A 53 4.73 -1.52 22.92
C PHE A 53 3.73 -2.56 23.43
N TYR A 54 3.22 -2.31 24.63
CA TYR A 54 2.29 -3.20 25.31
C TYR A 54 1.05 -2.43 25.73
N LEU A 55 -0.12 -3.05 25.60
CA LEU A 55 -1.39 -2.54 26.09
C LEU A 55 -1.33 -2.38 27.63
N PRO A 56 -1.71 -1.21 28.17
CA PRO A 56 -1.78 -1.01 29.61
C PRO A 56 -2.87 -1.89 30.22
N GLY A 57 -2.56 -2.56 31.33
CA GLY A 57 -3.50 -3.45 32.04
C GLY A 57 -3.43 -4.93 31.66
N LEU A 58 -2.61 -5.33 30.68
CA LEU A 58 -2.36 -6.73 30.33
C LEU A 58 -1.05 -7.23 30.94
N ASP A 59 -1.09 -8.42 31.55
CA ASP A 59 0.08 -9.04 32.16
C ASP A 59 1.04 -9.59 31.10
N ARG A 60 2.21 -8.97 30.99
CA ARG A 60 3.24 -9.24 29.99
C ARG A 60 4.03 -10.52 30.25
N ALA A 61 4.01 -11.01 31.49
CA ALA A 61 4.72 -12.23 31.87
C ALA A 61 3.93 -13.50 31.53
N THR A 62 2.65 -13.37 31.18
CA THR A 62 1.78 -14.50 30.86
C THR A 62 1.66 -14.70 29.35
N TRP A 63 1.57 -15.96 28.93
CA TRP A 63 1.29 -16.34 27.55
C TRP A 63 -0.02 -15.73 27.02
N ILE A 64 -1.04 -15.63 27.88
CA ILE A 64 -2.34 -15.05 27.52
C ILE A 64 -2.19 -13.55 27.23
N GLY A 65 -1.48 -12.81 28.07
CA GLY A 65 -1.24 -11.39 27.85
C GLY A 65 -0.36 -11.13 26.62
N TYR A 66 0.63 -11.99 26.34
CA TYR A 66 1.40 -11.92 25.09
C TYR A 66 0.51 -12.12 23.85
N LEU A 67 -0.32 -13.18 23.83
CA LEU A 67 -1.20 -13.47 22.69
C LEU A 67 -2.20 -12.34 22.43
N LEU A 68 -2.76 -11.73 23.48
CA LEU A 68 -3.66 -10.58 23.34
C LEU A 68 -2.95 -9.35 22.77
N ASN A 69 -1.73 -9.06 23.23
CA ASN A 69 -0.92 -7.99 22.67
C ASN A 69 -0.55 -8.27 21.21
N LEU A 70 -0.17 -9.51 20.88
CA LEU A 70 0.17 -9.93 19.52
C LEU A 70 -1.04 -9.79 18.58
N ALA A 71 -2.23 -10.20 19.02
CA ALA A 71 -3.47 -10.03 18.25
C ALA A 71 -3.76 -8.56 17.93
N PHE A 72 -3.54 -7.66 18.89
CA PHE A 72 -3.68 -6.23 18.68
C PHE A 72 -2.64 -5.69 17.68
N HIS A 73 -1.40 -6.15 17.77
CA HIS A 73 -0.36 -5.75 16.82
C HIS A 73 -0.64 -6.27 15.41
N ILE A 74 -1.19 -7.47 15.25
CA ILE A 74 -1.64 -8.00 13.96
C ILE A 74 -2.71 -7.09 13.36
N LEU A 75 -3.69 -6.65 14.16
CA LEU A 75 -4.71 -5.70 13.72
C LEU A 75 -4.07 -4.37 13.26
N GLN A 76 -3.10 -3.85 14.01
CA GLN A 76 -2.39 -2.62 13.64
C GLN A 76 -1.54 -2.76 12.38
N VAL A 77 -0.89 -3.91 12.18
CA VAL A 77 -0.18 -4.21 10.93
C VAL A 77 -1.18 -4.21 9.76
N PHE A 78 -2.35 -4.81 9.94
CA PHE A 78 -3.39 -4.82 8.91
C PHE A 78 -3.89 -3.40 8.59
N GLU A 79 -4.19 -2.58 9.60
CA GLU A 79 -4.59 -1.18 9.42
C GLU A 79 -3.49 -0.35 8.73
N ALA A 80 -2.23 -0.51 9.13
CA ALA A 80 -1.11 0.21 8.52
C ALA A 80 -0.93 -0.16 7.05
N VAL A 81 -0.94 -1.46 6.73
CA VAL A 81 -0.78 -1.97 5.36
C VAL A 81 -1.94 -1.52 4.46
N THR A 82 -3.18 -1.62 4.95
CA THR A 82 -4.36 -1.18 4.19
C THR A 82 -4.40 0.34 4.03
N GLY A 83 -4.04 1.10 5.06
CA GLY A 83 -3.94 2.55 5.01
C GLY A 83 -2.89 3.05 4.02
N LEU A 84 -1.70 2.45 4.01
CA LEU A 84 -0.64 2.77 3.04
C LEU A 84 -1.08 2.43 1.62
N LEU A 85 -1.66 1.25 1.40
CA LEU A 85 -2.18 0.86 0.09
C LEU A 85 -3.26 1.85 -0.39
N ALA A 86 -4.19 2.24 0.48
CA ALA A 86 -5.24 3.20 0.15
C ALA A 86 -4.67 4.59 -0.20
N ALA A 87 -3.65 5.06 0.51
CA ALA A 87 -2.96 6.31 0.21
C ALA A 87 -2.31 6.27 -1.18
N ASP A 88 -1.61 5.18 -1.51
CA ASP A 88 -1.01 5.01 -2.84
C ASP A 88 -2.07 4.92 -3.94
N MET A 89 -3.20 4.25 -3.69
CA MET A 89 -4.32 4.22 -4.65
C MET A 89 -4.87 5.63 -4.91
N CYS A 90 -5.01 6.45 -3.87
CA CYS A 90 -5.43 7.84 -4.03
C CYS A 90 -4.42 8.63 -4.88
N PHE A 91 -3.13 8.49 -4.57
CA PHE A 91 -2.05 9.12 -5.33
C PHE A 91 -2.06 8.72 -6.81
N PHE A 92 -2.21 7.43 -7.11
CA PHE A 92 -2.28 6.95 -8.49
C PHE A 92 -3.48 7.49 -9.26
N ASN A 93 -4.65 7.63 -8.61
CA ASN A 93 -5.83 8.24 -9.25
C ASN A 93 -5.59 9.71 -9.61
N LEU A 94 -4.94 10.47 -8.71
CA LEU A 94 -4.56 11.86 -8.98
C LEU A 94 -3.57 11.94 -10.16
N MET A 95 -2.59 11.03 -10.19
CA MET A 95 -1.62 10.93 -11.28
C MET A 95 -2.26 10.59 -12.62
N ILE A 96 -3.19 9.62 -12.68
CA ILE A 96 -3.93 9.30 -13.91
C ILE A 96 -4.68 10.54 -14.40
N ASN A 97 -5.35 11.27 -13.50
CA ASN A 97 -6.07 12.48 -13.88
C ASN A 97 -5.14 13.54 -14.47
N ALA A 98 -4.01 13.84 -13.81
CA ALA A 98 -3.04 14.82 -14.28
C ALA A 98 -2.42 14.43 -15.63
N VAL A 99 -1.96 13.17 -15.77
CA VAL A 99 -1.38 12.65 -17.02
C VAL A 99 -2.42 12.61 -18.14
N GLY A 100 -3.66 12.23 -17.83
CA GLY A 100 -4.77 12.24 -18.77
C GLY A 100 -5.03 13.63 -19.34
N GLN A 101 -5.12 14.64 -18.48
CA GLN A 101 -5.29 16.04 -18.90
C GLN A 101 -4.12 16.54 -19.76
N LEU A 102 -2.88 16.21 -19.38
CA LEU A 102 -1.67 16.58 -20.13
C LEU A 102 -1.64 15.92 -21.51
N ASN A 103 -1.98 14.64 -21.62
CA ASN A 103 -2.04 13.93 -22.90
C ASN A 103 -3.11 14.51 -23.83
N VAL A 104 -4.29 14.85 -23.29
CA VAL A 104 -5.35 15.53 -24.03
C VAL A 104 -4.85 16.86 -24.58
N MET A 105 -4.20 17.69 -23.75
CA MET A 105 -3.64 18.97 -24.16
C MET A 105 -2.62 18.83 -25.29
N ILE A 106 -1.70 17.86 -25.20
CA ILE A 106 -0.70 17.59 -26.26
C ILE A 106 -1.40 17.24 -27.59
N ILE A 107 -2.45 16.41 -27.55
CA ILE A 107 -3.21 16.04 -28.76
C ILE A 107 -3.86 17.27 -29.38
N TYR A 108 -4.46 18.15 -28.58
CA TYR A 108 -5.05 19.39 -29.07
C TYR A 108 -3.99 20.34 -29.67
N LEU A 109 -2.85 20.51 -29.01
CA LEU A 109 -1.75 21.35 -29.52
C LEU A 109 -1.21 20.83 -30.86
N LYS A 110 -1.03 19.51 -31.01
CA LYS A 110 -0.61 18.90 -32.28
C LYS A 110 -1.61 19.15 -33.40
N LYS A 111 -2.92 19.09 -33.10
CA LYS A 111 -3.97 19.38 -34.07
C LYS A 111 -4.02 20.84 -34.48
N LEU A 112 -3.80 21.75 -33.53
CA LEU A 112 -3.74 23.19 -33.79
C LEU A 112 -2.50 23.55 -34.62
N GLY A 113 -1.33 23.00 -34.28
CA GLY A 113 -0.08 23.24 -35.01
C GLY A 113 0.00 22.57 -36.38
N GLY A 114 -0.78 21.51 -36.64
CA GLY A 114 -0.91 20.89 -37.96
C GLY A 114 -2.07 21.43 -38.81
N ALA A 115 -2.88 22.35 -38.26
CA ALA A 115 -3.95 23.05 -38.97
C ALA A 115 -3.54 24.48 -39.41
N ALA A 116 -2.26 24.82 -39.24
CA ALA A 116 -1.59 25.98 -39.82
C ALA A 116 -0.67 25.51 -40.96
#